data_AF-F7JTT2-F1
#
_entry.id   AF-F7JTT2-F1
#
_cell.length_a   1.000
_cell.length_b   1.000
_cell.length_c   1.000
_cell.angle_alpha   90.00
_cell.angle_beta   90.00
_cell.angle_gamma   90.00
#
_symmetry.space_group_name_H-M   'P 1'
#
loop_
_entity.id
_entity.type
_entity.pdbx_description
1 polymer ?
#
loop_
_entity_poly.entity_id
_entity_poly.type
_entity_poly.pdbx_seq_one_letter_code
_entity_poly.pdbx_strand_id
1 'polypeptide(L)'
;MKPFKWMFEEQNATEIEYKGKQVSSFYRYDKKGKYRLKFTFVSTNSQHEQSIILHLDGFKGKIFWNGKRLKKERRRFPQIIFEETWAPKEFELEIILEEGDIGISNGCLRPRSDMITCFVEGCAMIKEELGEDKFRFYCNDIDWDDDFDDLIFDLEIEKVAYEE
;
A
#
# COMPACT_ATOMS: atom_id res chain seq x y z
N MET A 1 -17.14 -14.83 -6.39
CA MET A 1 -17.18 -14.55 -4.94
C MET A 1 -17.79 -13.19 -4.71
N LYS A 2 -18.08 -12.79 -3.46
CA LYS A 2 -18.47 -11.41 -3.15
C LYS A 2 -17.23 -10.50 -3.16
N PRO A 3 -17.31 -9.25 -3.66
CA PRO A 3 -16.18 -8.33 -3.63
C PRO A 3 -15.79 -7.96 -2.20
N PHE A 4 -14.48 -7.87 -1.92
CA PHE A 4 -13.97 -7.50 -0.61
C PHE A 4 -14.43 -6.11 -0.16
N LYS A 5 -14.55 -5.15 -1.08
CA LYS A 5 -15.13 -3.82 -0.79
C LYS A 5 -16.45 -3.94 -0.02
N TRP A 6 -17.37 -4.77 -0.50
CA TRP A 6 -18.68 -4.92 0.15
C TRP A 6 -18.56 -5.61 1.51
N MET A 7 -17.62 -6.53 1.68
CA MET A 7 -17.39 -7.16 2.98
C MET A 7 -16.86 -6.17 4.02
N PHE A 8 -15.95 -5.27 3.62
CA PHE A 8 -15.48 -4.17 4.46
C PHE A 8 -16.62 -3.20 4.82
N GLU A 9 -17.43 -2.81 3.84
CA GLU A 9 -18.56 -1.88 4.04
C GLU A 9 -19.63 -2.45 4.97
N GLU A 10 -20.00 -3.72 4.83
CA GLU A 10 -21.00 -4.37 5.69
C GLU A 10 -20.56 -4.48 7.14
N GLN A 11 -19.26 -4.64 7.38
CA GLN A 11 -18.68 -4.70 8.71
C GLN A 11 -18.28 -3.31 9.23
N ASN A 12 -18.41 -2.27 8.40
CA ASN A 12 -17.92 -0.92 8.66
C ASN A 12 -16.48 -0.93 9.19
N ALA A 13 -15.63 -1.71 8.54
CA ALA A 13 -14.26 -1.99 8.97
C ALA A 13 -13.28 -1.95 7.79
N THR A 14 -12.04 -1.59 8.06
CA THR A 14 -10.93 -1.66 7.08
C THR A 14 -10.18 -2.99 7.16
N GLU A 15 -10.58 -3.86 8.08
CA GLU A 15 -9.98 -5.16 8.33
C GLU A 15 -11.06 -6.12 8.81
N ILE A 16 -11.05 -7.34 8.28
CA ILE A 16 -12.03 -8.39 8.53
C ILE A 16 -11.36 -9.75 8.64
N GLU A 17 -12.02 -10.69 9.31
CA GLU A 17 -11.65 -12.11 9.21
C GLU A 17 -12.31 -12.74 7.97
N TYR A 18 -11.52 -13.39 7.13
CA TYR A 18 -11.99 -14.11 5.95
C TYR A 18 -11.25 -15.44 5.81
N LYS A 19 -11.99 -16.55 5.82
CA LYS A 19 -11.44 -17.92 5.73
C LYS A 19 -10.28 -18.18 6.72
N GLY A 20 -10.40 -17.67 7.95
CA GLY A 20 -9.39 -17.81 9.00
C GLY A 20 -8.12 -16.96 8.82
N LYS A 21 -8.13 -16.01 7.88
CA LYS A 21 -7.07 -15.02 7.68
C LYS A 21 -7.58 -13.61 7.98
N GLN A 22 -6.69 -12.76 8.46
CA GLN A 22 -6.94 -11.33 8.58
C GLN A 22 -6.73 -10.68 7.21
N VAL A 23 -7.76 -10.04 6.69
CA VAL A 23 -7.76 -9.37 5.38
C VAL A 23 -8.04 -7.89 5.61
N SER A 24 -7.24 -7.03 5.00
CA SER A 24 -7.29 -5.58 5.19
C SER A 24 -7.43 -4.85 3.85
N SER A 25 -8.04 -3.67 3.85
CA SER A 25 -8.07 -2.82 2.66
C SER A 25 -6.75 -2.07 2.45
N PHE A 26 -6.03 -1.76 3.53
CA PHE A 26 -4.68 -1.19 3.54
C PHE A 26 -3.96 -1.50 4.86
N TYR A 27 -2.64 -1.43 4.83
CA TYR A 27 -1.80 -1.41 6.02
C TYR A 27 -1.61 0.02 6.53
N ARG A 28 -1.77 0.26 7.83
CA ARG A 28 -1.54 1.56 8.46
C ARG A 28 -0.22 1.60 9.20
N TYR A 29 0.57 2.65 8.97
CA TYR A 29 1.77 2.96 9.74
C TYR A 29 1.68 4.36 10.37
N ASP A 30 1.69 4.43 11.70
CA ASP A 30 1.44 5.67 12.48
C ASP A 30 2.55 6.03 13.48
N LYS A 31 3.64 5.25 13.51
CA LYS A 31 4.77 5.50 14.42
C LYS A 31 5.53 6.75 13.97
N LYS A 32 5.48 7.82 14.77
CA LYS A 32 6.23 9.07 14.51
C LYS A 32 7.74 8.84 14.49
N GLY A 33 8.46 9.63 13.70
CA GLY A 33 9.92 9.57 13.58
C GLY A 33 10.43 9.58 12.15
N LYS A 34 11.73 9.28 11.99
CA LYS A 34 12.38 9.13 10.69
C LYS A 34 12.57 7.66 10.38
N TYR A 35 12.19 7.26 9.17
CA TYR A 35 12.21 5.87 8.71
C TYR A 35 12.72 5.77 7.30
N ARG A 36 13.35 4.65 6.98
CA ARG A 36 13.58 4.18 5.61
C ARG A 36 12.59 3.04 5.36
N LEU A 37 11.72 3.23 4.38
CA LEU A 37 10.80 2.19 3.91
C LEU A 37 11.36 1.63 2.62
N LYS A 38 11.76 0.36 2.63
CA LYS A 38 12.17 -0.37 1.43
C LYS A 38 11.00 -1.19 0.92
N PHE A 39 10.62 -0.96 -0.32
CA PHE A 39 9.60 -1.72 -1.03
C PHE A 39 10.25 -2.62 -2.07
N THR A 40 9.72 -3.83 -2.21
CA THR A 40 10.14 -4.79 -3.25
C THR A 40 8.93 -5.36 -3.95
N PHE A 41 8.81 -5.19 -5.27
CA PHE A 41 7.88 -5.94 -6.10
C PHE A 41 8.38 -7.40 -6.18
N VAL A 42 7.63 -8.32 -5.59
CA VAL A 42 8.02 -9.75 -5.54
C VAL A 42 7.50 -10.47 -6.78
N SER A 43 6.20 -10.35 -7.05
CA SER A 43 5.55 -10.93 -8.23
C SER A 43 4.22 -10.26 -8.53
N THR A 44 3.81 -10.35 -9.78
CA THR A 44 2.52 -9.89 -10.29
C THR A 44 1.89 -11.03 -11.08
N ASN A 45 0.63 -11.38 -10.77
CA ASN A 45 -0.15 -12.37 -11.51
C ASN A 45 -1.50 -11.80 -11.94
N SER A 46 -1.50 -10.60 -12.51
CA SER A 46 -2.73 -9.91 -12.91
C SER A 46 -2.72 -9.54 -14.41
N GLN A 47 -3.91 -9.39 -14.98
CA GLN A 47 -4.14 -8.78 -16.30
C GLN A 47 -4.13 -7.23 -16.25
N HIS A 48 -4.06 -6.67 -15.05
CA HIS A 48 -4.08 -5.24 -14.77
C HIS A 48 -2.71 -4.81 -14.25
N GLU A 49 -2.21 -3.68 -14.75
CA GLU A 49 -0.97 -3.09 -14.25
C GLU A 49 -1.13 -2.74 -12.78
N GLN A 50 -0.22 -3.24 -11.94
CA GLN A 50 -0.28 -3.10 -10.49
C GLN A 50 0.53 -1.92 -9.98
N SER A 51 0.21 -1.48 -8.76
CA SER A 51 0.85 -0.35 -8.10
C SER A 51 0.89 -0.51 -6.59
N ILE A 52 1.92 0.06 -5.96
CA ILE A 52 1.96 0.31 -4.53
C ILE A 52 1.56 1.76 -4.28
N ILE A 53 0.59 1.99 -3.40
CA ILE A 53 0.02 3.31 -3.13
C ILE A 53 0.23 3.70 -1.68
N LEU A 54 0.82 4.89 -1.48
CA LEU A 54 0.91 5.54 -0.18
C LEU A 54 -0.23 6.56 -0.07
N HIS A 55 -1.17 6.32 0.84
CA HIS A 55 -2.26 7.21 1.19
C HIS A 55 -1.80 8.17 2.29
N LEU A 56 -1.90 9.46 2.02
CA LEU A 56 -1.36 10.53 2.85
C LEU A 56 -2.44 11.41 3.46
N ASP A 57 -3.66 10.87 3.63
CA ASP A 57 -4.72 11.58 4.35
C ASP A 57 -4.30 11.74 5.82
N GLY A 58 -4.46 12.94 6.38
CA GLY A 58 -3.93 13.26 7.72
C GLY A 58 -2.39 13.31 7.86
N PHE A 59 -1.60 12.73 6.94
CA PHE A 59 -0.14 12.74 6.98
C PHE A 59 0.45 14.16 7.05
N LYS A 60 1.24 14.41 8.10
CA LYS A 60 2.14 15.58 8.21
C LYS A 60 3.58 15.10 8.34
N GLY A 61 4.43 15.63 7.47
CA GLY A 61 5.82 15.24 7.40
C GLY A 61 6.45 15.45 6.03
N LYS A 62 7.50 14.67 5.75
CA LYS A 62 8.27 14.76 4.50
C LYS A 62 8.56 13.36 3.98
N ILE A 63 8.45 13.18 2.67
CA ILE A 63 8.81 11.94 1.97
C ILE A 63 9.87 12.31 0.95
N PHE A 64 10.95 11.54 0.91
CA PHE A 64 12.02 11.68 -0.05
C PHE A 64 12.21 10.38 -0.80
N TRP A 65 12.51 10.50 -2.09
CA TRP A 65 12.91 9.38 -2.92
C TRP A 65 14.18 9.79 -3.66
N ASN A 66 15.23 8.98 -3.52
CA ASN A 66 16.56 9.28 -4.07
C ASN A 66 17.07 10.69 -3.68
N GLY A 67 16.89 11.05 -2.40
CA GLY A 67 17.26 12.37 -1.85
C GLY A 67 16.40 13.54 -2.30
N LYS A 68 15.44 13.34 -3.21
CA LYS A 68 14.53 14.39 -3.68
C LYS A 68 13.22 14.33 -2.90
N ARG A 69 12.80 15.48 -2.37
CA ARG A 69 11.51 15.60 -1.68
C ARG A 69 10.37 15.39 -2.66
N LEU A 70 9.53 14.40 -2.39
CA LEU A 70 8.29 14.18 -3.13
C LEU A 70 7.25 15.22 -2.73
N LYS A 71 6.55 15.78 -3.72
CA LYS A 71 5.48 16.74 -3.49
C LYS A 71 4.19 15.97 -3.23
N LYS A 72 3.55 16.25 -2.09
CA LYS A 72 2.20 15.79 -1.80
C LYS A 72 1.25 16.38 -2.84
N GLU A 73 0.44 15.53 -3.46
CA GLU A 73 -0.58 16.00 -4.40
C GLU A 73 -1.58 16.95 -3.72
N ARG A 74 -2.04 17.96 -4.45
CA ARG A 74 -3.06 18.91 -3.97
C ARG A 74 -4.46 18.41 -4.33
N ARG A 75 -4.87 17.29 -3.74
CA ARG A 75 -6.22 16.73 -3.88
C ARG A 75 -6.80 16.37 -2.53
N ARG A 76 -8.12 16.09 -2.50
CA ARG A 76 -8.85 15.76 -1.28
C ARG A 76 -8.23 14.57 -0.53
N PHE A 77 -7.80 13.54 -1.26
CA PHE A 77 -7.16 12.35 -0.72
C PHE A 77 -5.77 12.17 -1.36
N PRO A 78 -4.75 12.85 -0.84
CA PRO A 78 -3.42 12.88 -1.42
C PRO A 78 -2.78 11.49 -1.37
N GLN A 79 -2.19 11.05 -2.49
CA GLN A 79 -1.42 9.80 -2.53
C GLN A 79 -0.08 10.02 -3.23
N ILE A 80 0.81 9.04 -3.10
CA ILE A 80 1.96 8.81 -3.97
C ILE A 80 1.81 7.40 -4.49
N ILE A 81 1.88 7.23 -5.80
CA ILE A 81 1.65 5.96 -6.49
C ILE A 81 2.97 5.52 -7.10
N PHE A 82 3.31 4.24 -6.95
CA PHE A 82 4.45 3.58 -7.58
C PHE A 82 3.92 2.44 -8.44
N GLU A 83 3.80 2.66 -9.75
CA GLU A 83 3.33 1.65 -10.71
C GLU A 83 4.49 0.72 -11.10
N GLU A 84 4.21 -0.56 -11.27
CA GLU A 84 5.23 -1.58 -11.57
C GLU A 84 5.95 -1.37 -12.92
N THR A 85 5.34 -0.61 -13.85
CA THR A 85 5.93 -0.35 -15.18
C THR A 85 7.09 0.62 -15.18
N TRP A 86 7.18 1.49 -14.17
CA TRP A 86 8.25 2.50 -14.08
C TRP A 86 8.99 2.49 -12.75
N ALA A 87 8.35 2.04 -11.66
CA ALA A 87 9.03 1.92 -10.39
C ALA A 87 10.10 0.82 -10.49
N PRO A 88 11.31 1.04 -9.94
CA PRO A 88 12.29 -0.03 -9.85
C PRO A 88 11.72 -1.21 -9.05
N LYS A 89 12.16 -2.44 -9.37
CA LYS A 89 11.77 -3.64 -8.62
C LYS A 89 11.97 -3.48 -7.10
N GLU A 90 13.05 -2.83 -6.71
CA GLU A 90 13.33 -2.44 -5.33
C GLU A 90 13.53 -0.92 -5.25
N PHE A 91 12.83 -0.25 -4.34
CA PHE A 91 12.99 1.19 -4.12
C PHE A 91 12.84 1.54 -2.65
N GLU A 92 13.46 2.67 -2.26
CA GLU A 92 13.48 3.12 -0.88
C GLU A 92 12.95 4.54 -0.75
N LEU A 93 12.14 4.75 0.28
CA LEU A 93 11.63 6.07 0.66
C LEU A 93 12.17 6.45 2.04
N GLU A 94 12.71 7.66 2.14
CA GLU A 94 12.99 8.25 3.44
C GLU A 94 11.78 9.06 3.89
N ILE A 95 11.24 8.72 5.05
CA ILE A 95 10.01 9.29 5.57
C ILE A 95 10.29 9.94 6.92
N ILE A 96 9.86 11.18 7.08
CA ILE A 96 9.75 11.86 8.36
C ILE A 96 8.25 11.98 8.63
N LEU A 97 7.74 11.23 9.61
CA LEU A 97 6.35 11.27 10.06
C LEU A 97 6.25 12.07 11.37
N GLU A 98 5.61 13.23 11.31
CA GLU A 98 5.43 14.15 12.45
C GLU A 98 4.05 13.97 13.10
N GLU A 99 3.02 13.74 12.29
CA GLU A 99 1.63 13.54 12.71
C GLU A 99 0.83 12.76 11.64
N GLY A 100 -0.26 12.13 12.06
CA GLY A 100 -1.10 11.29 11.20
C GLY A 100 -0.49 9.91 10.97
N ASP A 101 -0.84 9.31 9.85
CA ASP A 101 -0.38 7.99 9.42
C ASP A 101 -0.07 7.96 7.92
N ILE A 102 0.49 6.83 7.49
CA ILE A 102 0.63 6.44 6.09
C ILE A 102 -0.19 5.18 5.91
N GLY A 103 -1.19 5.23 5.04
CA GLY A 103 -1.86 4.03 4.53
C GLY A 103 -1.04 3.47 3.36
N ILE A 104 -0.83 2.16 3.32
CA ILE A 104 -0.13 1.46 2.23
C ILE A 104 -1.09 0.44 1.66
N SER A 105 -1.38 0.50 0.37
CA SER A 105 -2.20 -0.49 -0.32
C SER A 105 -1.64 -0.87 -1.68
N ASN A 106 -2.17 -1.94 -2.28
CA ASN A 106 -2.10 -2.09 -3.72
C ASN A 106 -3.11 -1.19 -4.43
N GLY A 107 -2.94 -1.05 -5.73
CA GLY A 107 -3.96 -0.61 -6.66
C GLY A 107 -3.62 -1.09 -8.06
N CYS A 108 -4.52 -0.91 -9.01
CA CYS A 108 -4.29 -1.32 -10.39
C CYS A 108 -4.85 -0.33 -11.40
N LEU A 109 -4.32 -0.36 -12.62
CA LEU A 109 -4.85 0.39 -13.74
C LEU A 109 -6.20 -0.18 -14.15
N ARG A 110 -7.26 0.62 -14.00
CA ARG A 110 -8.61 0.18 -14.35
C ARG A 110 -8.71 -0.09 -15.86
N PRO A 111 -9.30 -1.22 -16.28
CA PRO A 111 -9.52 -1.51 -17.69
C PRO A 111 -10.23 -0.37 -18.42
N ARG A 112 -9.68 0.03 -19.58
CA ARG A 112 -10.22 1.09 -20.45
C ARG A 112 -10.24 2.48 -19.80
N SER A 113 -9.40 2.71 -18.79
CA SER A 113 -9.26 3.99 -18.11
C SER A 113 -7.79 4.24 -17.78
N ASP A 114 -7.36 5.50 -17.84
CA ASP A 114 -6.02 5.90 -17.41
C ASP A 114 -5.98 6.19 -15.89
N MET A 115 -6.77 5.45 -15.10
CA MET A 115 -6.96 5.72 -13.68
C MET A 115 -6.54 4.51 -12.85
N ILE A 116 -5.59 4.74 -11.95
CA ILE A 116 -5.25 3.79 -10.89
C ILE A 116 -6.40 3.75 -9.88
N THR A 117 -6.90 2.55 -9.60
CA THR A 117 -8.00 2.29 -8.69
C THR A 117 -7.53 1.45 -7.50
N CYS A 118 -8.08 1.74 -6.32
CA CYS A 118 -7.82 1.03 -5.06
C CYS A 118 -9.09 1.09 -4.19
N PHE A 119 -9.18 0.22 -3.18
CA PHE A 119 -10.34 0.12 -2.26
C PHE A 119 -11.69 -0.12 -2.95
N VAL A 120 -11.67 -0.74 -4.12
CA VAL A 120 -12.86 -1.02 -4.92
C VAL A 120 -12.93 -2.49 -5.24
N GLU A 121 -14.14 -2.98 -5.50
CA GLU A 121 -14.35 -4.35 -5.99
C GLU A 121 -13.61 -5.40 -5.14
N GLY A 122 -12.72 -6.18 -5.74
CA GLY A 122 -11.91 -7.21 -5.10
C GLY A 122 -10.73 -6.71 -4.26
N CYS A 123 -10.40 -5.41 -4.26
CA CYS A 123 -9.12 -4.96 -3.71
C CYS A 123 -9.02 -5.27 -2.21
N ALA A 124 -8.02 -6.06 -1.84
CA ALA A 124 -7.79 -6.51 -0.49
C ALA A 124 -6.36 -7.03 -0.32
N MET A 125 -5.88 -7.08 0.92
CA MET A 125 -4.51 -7.48 1.26
C MET A 125 -4.48 -8.41 2.46
N ILE A 126 -3.67 -9.46 2.38
CA ILE A 126 -3.23 -10.28 3.51
C ILE A 126 -1.79 -9.88 3.84
N LYS A 127 -1.53 -9.62 5.13
CA LYS A 127 -0.19 -9.34 5.65
C LYS A 127 0.42 -10.61 6.25
N GLU A 128 1.64 -10.94 5.85
CA GLU A 128 2.51 -11.91 6.48
C GLU A 128 3.68 -11.19 7.17
N GLU A 129 4.05 -11.61 8.38
CA GLU A 129 5.22 -11.10 9.10
C GLU A 129 6.44 -11.96 8.78
N LEU A 130 7.43 -11.39 8.09
CA LEU A 130 8.68 -12.06 7.72
C LEU A 130 9.79 -11.89 8.77
N GLY A 131 9.60 -10.97 9.71
CA GLY A 131 10.54 -10.62 10.77
C GLY A 131 10.16 -9.29 11.42
N GLU A 132 11.02 -8.82 12.34
CA GLU A 132 10.82 -7.51 12.97
C GLU A 132 10.81 -6.40 11.91
N ASP A 133 9.69 -5.66 11.84
CA ASP A 133 9.45 -4.59 10.88
C ASP A 133 9.65 -4.99 9.40
N LYS A 134 9.44 -6.28 9.08
CA LYS A 134 9.46 -6.83 7.72
C LYS A 134 8.18 -7.58 7.40
N PHE A 135 7.52 -7.18 6.32
CA PHE A 135 6.20 -7.68 5.95
C PHE A 135 6.16 -8.09 4.49
N ARG A 136 5.37 -9.11 4.19
CA ARG A 136 4.91 -9.44 2.84
C ARG A 136 3.42 -9.20 2.74
N PHE A 137 3.01 -8.59 1.64
CA PHE A 137 1.62 -8.36 1.32
C PHE A 137 1.23 -9.17 0.10
N TYR A 138 0.15 -9.94 0.26
CA TYR A 138 -0.52 -10.70 -0.79
C TYR A 138 -1.79 -9.96 -1.13
N CYS A 139 -1.92 -9.48 -2.36
CA CYS A 139 -2.99 -8.54 -2.73
C CYS A 139 -3.87 -9.10 -3.83
N ASN A 140 -5.15 -8.72 -3.77
CA ASN A 140 -6.10 -8.80 -4.86
C ASN A 140 -6.30 -7.43 -5.50
N ASP A 141 -6.65 -7.41 -6.77
CA ASP A 141 -7.01 -6.20 -7.52
C ASP A 141 -8.53 -6.02 -7.67
N ILE A 142 -9.03 -5.53 -8.81
CA ILE A 142 -10.46 -5.30 -9.03
C ILE A 142 -11.25 -6.58 -9.32
N ASP A 143 -10.60 -7.65 -9.76
CA ASP A 143 -11.29 -8.90 -10.09
C ASP A 143 -11.84 -9.58 -8.81
N TRP A 144 -12.88 -10.39 -8.98
CA TRP A 144 -13.69 -10.93 -7.86
C TRP A 144 -13.26 -12.34 -7.45
N ASP A 145 -11.97 -12.48 -7.13
CA ASP A 145 -11.28 -13.67 -6.64
C ASP A 145 -10.68 -13.46 -5.24
N ASP A 146 -9.89 -14.42 -4.74
CA ASP A 146 -9.31 -14.50 -3.37
C ASP A 146 -8.10 -15.44 -3.32
N ASP A 147 -7.38 -15.55 -4.42
CA ASP A 147 -6.07 -16.21 -4.46
C ASP A 147 -4.95 -15.31 -3.90
N PHE A 148 -5.15 -13.98 -3.89
CA PHE A 148 -4.21 -12.99 -3.36
C PHE A 148 -2.83 -13.07 -4.03
N ASP A 149 -2.82 -13.30 -5.34
CA ASP A 149 -1.59 -13.38 -6.13
C ASP A 149 -1.43 -12.29 -7.19
N ASP A 150 -2.42 -11.39 -7.35
CA ASP A 150 -2.39 -10.28 -8.30
C ASP A 150 -1.15 -9.40 -8.12
N LEU A 151 -0.87 -9.00 -6.88
CA LEU A 151 0.36 -8.32 -6.50
C LEU A 151 0.89 -8.86 -5.18
N ILE A 152 2.14 -9.31 -5.20
CA ILE A 152 2.91 -9.62 -4.00
C ILE A 152 4.05 -8.61 -3.88
N PHE A 153 4.12 -7.92 -2.75
CA PHE A 153 5.22 -7.01 -2.46
C PHE A 153 5.69 -7.11 -1.00
N ASP A 154 6.97 -6.84 -0.79
CA ASP A 154 7.57 -6.76 0.53
C ASP A 154 7.74 -5.31 0.97
N LEU A 155 7.64 -5.09 2.28
CA LEU A 155 7.92 -3.84 2.97
C LEU A 155 8.88 -4.10 4.13
N GLU A 156 10.03 -3.44 4.13
CA GLU A 156 10.94 -3.37 5.28
C GLU A 156 10.93 -1.94 5.83
N ILE A 157 10.80 -1.78 7.15
CA ILE A 157 10.77 -0.49 7.83
C ILE A 157 11.95 -0.39 8.78
N GLU A 158 12.89 0.51 8.48
CA GLU A 158 14.05 0.78 9.33
C GLU A 158 13.90 2.13 10.02
N LYS A 159 13.98 2.16 11.35
CA LYS A 159 14.02 3.43 12.10
C LYS A 159 15.40 4.07 11.96
N VAL A 160 15.44 5.33 11.54
CA VAL A 160 16.66 6.11 11.36
C VAL A 160 16.78 7.12 12.50
N ALA A 161 18.00 7.30 13.03
CA ALA A 161 18.27 8.34 14.01
C ALA A 161 17.95 9.75 13.44
N TYR A 162 17.29 10.57 14.24
CA TYR A 162 17.07 11.99 13.93
C TYR A 162 18.22 12.76 14.57
N GLU A 163 19.18 13.23 13.75
CA GLU A 163 20.13 14.24 14.20
C GLU A 163 19.41 15.60 14.11
N GLU A 164 19.35 16.32 15.24
CA GLU A 164 18.73 17.66 15.35
C GLU A 164 19.45 18.72 14.53
#